data_AF-A0A3A9FRY7-F1
#
_entry.id   AF-A0A3A9FRY7-F1
#
_cell.length_a   1.000
_cell.length_b   1.000
_cell.length_c   1.000
_cell.angle_alpha   90.00
_cell.angle_beta   90.00
_cell.angle_gamma   90.00
#
_symmetry.space_group_name_H-M   'P 1'
#
loop_
_entity.id
_entity.type
_entity.pdbx_description
1 polymer ?
#
loop_
_entity_poly.entity_id
_entity_poly.type
_entity_poly.pdbx_seq_one_letter_code
_entity_poly.pdbx_strand_id
1 'polypeptide(L)' 'MLDLTGYEYEEYFMCDTMHLGWKGWLAVDQALIDYYYGG' A
#
# COMPACT_ATOMS: atom_id res chain seq x y z
N MET A 1 -6.17 -9.88 -4.50
CA MET A 1 -5.50 -9.89 -3.18
C MET A 1 -4.29 -8.99 -3.29
N LEU A 2 -4.18 -7.97 -2.42
CA LEU A 2 -3.04 -7.04 -2.42
C LEU A 2 -1.86 -7.68 -1.66
N ASP A 3 -0.69 -7.74 -2.31
CA ASP A 3 0.56 -8.20 -1.70
C ASP A 3 1.59 -7.06 -1.76
N LEU A 4 2.08 -6.64 -0.60
CA LEU A 4 3.02 -5.53 -0.44
C LEU A 4 4.40 -5.98 0.07
N THR A 5 4.66 -7.28 0.14
CA THR A 5 5.91 -7.81 0.72
C THR A 5 7.18 -7.40 -0.03
N GLY A 6 7.07 -7.01 -1.31
CA GLY A 6 8.20 -6.55 -2.13
C GLY A 6 8.58 -5.07 -2.00
N TYR A 7 7.89 -4.28 -1.17
CA TYR A 7 8.02 -2.82 -1.13
C TYR A 7 8.81 -2.29 0.07
N GLU A 8 9.45 -3.16 0.86
CA GLU A 8 10.16 -2.78 2.11
C GLU A 8 11.18 -1.64 1.91
N TYR A 9 11.90 -1.66 0.78
CA TYR A 9 12.96 -0.67 0.47
C TYR A 9 12.49 0.49 -0.41
N GLU A 10 11.21 0.58 -0.72
CA GLU A 10 10.65 1.71 -1.47
C GLU A 10 10.58 2.95 -0.57
N GLU A 11 11.19 4.05 -1.01
CA GLU A 11 11.23 5.28 -0.21
C GLU A 11 9.82 5.76 0.13
N TYR A 12 9.59 6.05 1.41
CA TYR A 12 8.31 6.50 1.97
C TYR A 12 7.16 5.48 1.91
N PHE A 13 7.46 4.21 1.61
CA PHE A 13 6.48 3.14 1.63
C PHE A 13 6.13 2.67 3.04
N MET A 14 7.12 2.70 3.94
CA MET A 14 6.98 2.39 5.35
C MET A 14 7.14 3.67 6.20
N CYS A 15 6.32 3.83 7.23
CA CYS A 15 6.41 4.92 8.21
C CYS A 15 7.54 4.65 9.21
N ASP A 16 7.65 3.38 9.61
CA ASP A 16 8.62 2.83 10.53
C ASP A 16 8.98 1.40 10.11
N THR A 17 9.61 0.62 10.99
CA THR A 17 10.03 -0.77 10.71
C THR A 17 8.90 -1.68 10.18
N MET A 18 7.63 -1.42 10.50
CA MET A 18 6.54 -2.37 10.20
C MET A 18 5.24 -1.73 9.67
N HIS A 19 4.95 -0.46 9.96
CA HIS A 19 3.71 0.18 9.55
C HIS A 19 3.84 0.88 8.19
N LEU A 20 2.78 0.82 7.40
CA LEU A 20 2.71 1.53 6.12
C LEU A 20 2.86 3.04 6.31
N GLY A 21 3.70 3.61 5.46
CA GLY A 21 3.93 5.04 5.32
C GLY A 21 3.05 5.65 4.25
N TRP A 22 3.42 6.87 3.83
CA TRP A 22 2.65 7.67 2.89
C TRP A 22 2.34 6.91 1.59
N LYS A 23 3.35 6.36 0.92
CA LYS A 23 3.13 5.62 -0.34
C LYS A 23 2.43 4.29 -0.12
N GLY A 24 2.67 3.64 1.02
CA GLY A 24 2.01 2.38 1.38
C GLY A 24 0.49 2.53 1.47
N TRP A 25 0.02 3.62 2.10
CA TRP A 25 -1.40 3.92 2.18
C TRP A 25 -2.04 4.23 0.83
N LEU A 26 -1.32 4.87 -0.10
CA LEU A 26 -1.84 5.09 -1.47
C LEU A 26 -2.08 3.77 -2.22
N ALA A 27 -1.19 2.78 -2.05
CA ALA A 27 -1.37 1.46 -2.66
C ALA A 27 -2.57 0.71 -2.08
N VAL A 28 -2.80 0.81 -0.76
CA VAL A 28 -3.98 0.26 -0.11
C VAL A 28 -5.25 0.96 -0.57
N ASP A 29 -5.25 2.28 -0.62
CA ASP A 29 -6.40 3.09 -1.05
C ASP A 29 -6.82 2.74 -2.49
N GLN A 30 -5.87 2.67 -3.43
CA GLN A 30 -6.16 2.26 -4.80
C GLN A 30 -6.76 0.85 -4.86
N ALA A 31 -6.21 -0.11 -4.12
CA ALA A 31 -6.72 -1.48 -4.10
C ALA A 31 -8.14 -1.56 -3.49
N LEU A 32 -8.46 -0.73 -2.49
CA LEU A 32 -9.81 -0.63 -1.94
C LEU A 32 -10.76 -0.02 -2.97
N ILE A 33 -10.34 1.05 -3.66
CA ILE A 33 -11.14 1.67 -4.71
C ILE A 33 -11.45 0.65 -5.81
N ASP A 34 -10.45 -0.06 -6.30
CA ASP A 34 -10.62 -1.07 -7.34
C ASP A 34 -11.56 -2.20 -6.88
N TYR A 35 -11.45 -2.62 -5.62
CA TYR A 35 -12.29 -3.68 -5.06
C TYR A 35 -13.76 -3.27 -4.91
N TYR A 36 -14.04 -2.05 -4.45
CA TYR A 36 -15.41 -1.59 -4.18
C TYR A 36 -16.09 -0.92 -5.37
N TYR A 37 -15.32 -0.33 -6.28
CA TYR A 37 -15.84 0.52 -7.36
C TYR A 37 -15.34 0.12 -8.77
N GLY A 38 -14.40 -0.81 -8.90
CA GLY A 38 -13.83 -1.25 -10.18
C GLY A 38 -14.63 -2.31 -10.95
N GLY A 39 -15.94 -2.45 -10.65
CA GLY A 39 -16.87 -3.34 -11.35
C GLY A 39 -17.30 -2.81 -12.72
#